data_AF-U4T048-F1
#
_entry.id   AF-U4T048-F1
#
_cell.length_a   1.000
_cell.length_b   1.000
_cell.length_c   1.000
_cell.angle_alpha   90.00
_cell.angle_beta   90.00
_cell.angle_gamma   90.00
#
_symmetry.space_group_name_H-M   'P 1'
#
loop_
_entity.id
_entity.type
_entity.pdbx_description
1 polymer ?
#
loop_
_entity_poly.entity_id
_entity_poly.type
_entity_poly.pdbx_seq_one_letter_code
_entity_poly.pdbx_strand_id
1 'polypeptide(L)'
;MEIGGRSALDFLIKVDGYSFMEAAELIARSLSLKEPKYIPYSEKERDRKLQKPLPEKDNQMAIYYLLSQGISYDVIYYCITHYLIYRSVYHNLETDRIFSNIEFVGYEKETQRMRHIALRGINNNFIGDAT
;
A
#
# COMPACT_ATOMS: atom_id res chain seq x y z
N MET A 1 -12.93 10.89 -17.89
CA MET A 1 -12.10 10.08 -18.81
C MET A 1 -10.66 10.52 -18.58
N GLU A 2 -9.92 9.81 -17.72
CA GLU A 2 -8.53 10.16 -17.41
C GLU A 2 -7.65 9.72 -18.59
N ILE A 3 -7.14 10.67 -19.36
CA ILE A 3 -6.19 10.43 -20.44
C ILE A 3 -4.82 10.88 -19.92
N GLY A 4 -4.06 9.92 -19.36
CA GLY A 4 -2.70 10.14 -18.84
C GLY A 4 -2.49 9.58 -17.44
N GLY A 5 -1.35 8.90 -17.24
CA GLY A 5 -0.90 8.38 -15.93
C GLY A 5 -0.94 6.85 -15.78
N ARG A 6 -1.82 6.13 -16.51
CA ARG A 6 -1.94 4.66 -16.44
C ARG A 6 -1.53 3.90 -17.71
N SER A 7 -1.59 4.50 -18.89
CA SER A 7 -0.87 3.98 -20.06
C SER A 7 -0.40 5.16 -20.93
N ALA A 8 0.91 5.34 -21.05
CA ALA A 8 1.49 6.34 -21.96
C ALA A 8 1.05 6.08 -23.42
N LEU A 9 0.72 4.83 -23.74
CA LEU A 9 0.20 4.39 -25.03
C LEU A 9 -1.17 5.00 -25.35
N ASP A 10 -2.11 5.04 -24.40
CA ASP A 10 -3.44 5.65 -24.61
C ASP A 10 -3.36 7.15 -24.89
N PHE A 11 -2.39 7.84 -24.28
CA PHE A 11 -2.18 9.25 -24.50
C PHE A 11 -1.75 9.50 -25.96
N LEU A 12 -0.75 8.76 -26.44
CA LEU A 12 -0.25 8.87 -27.82
C LEU A 12 -1.35 8.61 -28.85
N ILE A 13 -2.25 7.66 -28.59
CA ILE A 13 -3.34 7.30 -29.51
C ILE A 13 -4.45 8.35 -29.48
N LYS A 14 -4.89 8.78 -28.29
CA LYS A 14 -6.12 9.57 -28.12
C LYS A 14 -5.88 11.07 -28.18
N VAL A 15 -4.68 11.54 -27.86
CA VAL A 15 -4.32 12.96 -27.80
C VAL A 15 -3.46 13.33 -28.99
N ASP A 16 -2.35 12.61 -29.17
CA ASP A 16 -1.39 12.92 -30.24
C ASP A 16 -1.78 12.30 -31.59
N GLY A 17 -2.82 11.45 -31.62
CA GLY A 17 -3.41 10.92 -32.84
C GLY A 17 -2.60 9.84 -33.54
N TYR A 18 -1.63 9.22 -32.86
CA TYR A 18 -0.88 8.10 -33.41
C TYR A 18 -1.77 6.86 -33.56
N SER A 19 -1.49 6.06 -34.58
CA SER A 19 -2.01 4.69 -34.61
C SER A 19 -1.41 3.88 -33.46
N PHE A 20 -2.09 2.79 -33.08
CA PHE A 20 -1.59 1.89 -32.05
C PHE A 20 -0.15 1.41 -32.33
N MET A 21 0.15 1.09 -33.59
CA MET A 21 1.46 0.57 -34.00
C MET A 21 2.55 1.63 -33.86
N GLU A 22 2.30 2.87 -34.31
CA GLU A 22 3.23 3.98 -34.20
C GLU A 22 3.50 4.35 -32.74
N ALA A 23 2.44 4.38 -31.92
CA ALA A 23 2.55 4.68 -30.50
C ALA A 23 3.37 3.60 -29.76
N ALA A 24 3.16 2.32 -30.08
CA ALA A 24 3.91 1.21 -29.49
C ALA A 24 5.39 1.23 -29.90
N GLU A 25 5.68 1.52 -31.18
CA GLU A 25 7.05 1.61 -31.69
C GLU A 25 7.81 2.81 -31.09
N LEU A 26 7.14 3.95 -30.94
CA LEU A 26 7.70 5.15 -30.29
C LEU A 26 8.10 4.86 -28.83
N ILE A 27 7.24 4.15 -28.09
CA ILE A 27 7.54 3.72 -26.72
C ILE A 27 8.70 2.72 -26.70
N ALA A 28 8.68 1.70 -27.56
CA ALA A 28 9.74 0.71 -27.63
C ALA A 28 11.11 1.35 -27.95
N ARG A 29 11.16 2.29 -28.89
CA ARG A 29 12.37 3.04 -29.25
C ARG A 29 12.88 3.90 -28.09
N SER A 30 11.99 4.54 -27.34
CA SER A 30 12.39 5.37 -26.20
C SER A 30 12.89 4.54 -25.00
N LEU A 31 12.33 3.36 -24.77
CA LEU A 31 12.78 2.41 -23.74
C LEU A 31 14.10 1.71 -24.12
N SER A 32 14.34 1.48 -25.41
CA SER A 32 15.56 0.84 -25.91
C SER A 32 16.83 1.69 -25.74
N LEU A 33 16.69 2.98 -25.41
CA LEU A 33 17.81 3.92 -25.30
C LEU A 33 18.33 4.11 -23.88
N LYS A 34 17.67 3.53 -22.87
CA LYS A 34 18.04 3.78 -21.47
C LYS A 34 18.01 2.49 -20.68
N GLU A 35 19.19 2.02 -20.29
CA GLU A 35 19.29 1.00 -19.25
C GLU A 35 18.48 1.47 -18.02
N PRO A 36 17.67 0.58 -17.42
CA PRO A 36 16.96 0.92 -16.20
C PRO A 36 17.99 1.26 -15.13
N LYS A 37 18.12 2.57 -14.85
CA LYS A 37 18.93 3.03 -13.74
C LYS A 37 18.22 2.65 -12.46
N TYR A 38 18.87 1.86 -11.63
CA TYR A 38 18.50 1.75 -10.23
C TYR A 38 18.55 3.15 -9.62
N ILE A 39 17.38 3.68 -9.29
CA ILE A 39 17.26 4.91 -8.51
C ILE A 39 17.21 4.44 -7.05
N PRO A 40 18.27 4.60 -6.26
CA PRO A 40 18.19 4.33 -4.84
C PRO A 40 17.09 5.20 -4.24
N TYR A 41 16.30 4.64 -3.34
CA TYR A 41 15.32 5.37 -2.55
C TYR A 41 15.94 6.67 -2.02
N SER A 42 15.25 7.79 -2.25
CA SER A 42 15.80 9.10 -1.88
C SER A 42 15.90 9.21 -0.35
N GLU A 43 16.90 9.93 0.17
CA GLU A 43 16.96 10.22 1.62
C GLU A 43 15.69 10.90 2.13
N LYS A 44 15.00 11.68 1.29
CA LYS A 44 13.69 12.28 1.59
C LYS A 44 12.59 11.26 1.89
N GLU A 45 12.67 10.04 1.36
CA GLU A 45 11.72 8.97 1.70
C GLU A 45 12.08 8.27 3.01
N ARG A 46 13.36 8.31 3.43
CA ARG A 46 13.80 7.78 4.74
C ARG A 46 13.33 8.61 5.92
N ASP A 47 13.06 9.90 5.71
CA ASP A 47 12.62 10.83 6.75
C ASP A 47 11.10 10.95 6.91
N ARG A 48 10.29 10.15 6.19
CA ARG A 48 8.84 10.13 6.44
C ARG A 48 8.59 9.68 7.87
N LYS A 49 7.99 10.56 8.67
CA LYS A 49 7.68 10.28 10.06
C LYS A 49 6.52 9.30 10.11
N LEU A 50 6.85 8.02 10.29
CA LEU A 50 5.87 6.95 10.48
C LEU A 50 4.80 7.37 11.50
N GLN A 51 3.59 7.63 11.01
CA GLN A 51 2.42 7.79 11.85
C GLN A 51 2.03 6.41 12.34
N LYS A 52 1.93 6.23 13.66
CA LYS A 52 1.57 4.93 14.24
C LYS A 52 0.10 4.97 14.66
N PRO A 53 -0.79 4.26 13.94
CA PRO A 53 -2.17 4.11 14.38
C PRO A 53 -2.19 3.50 15.78
N LEU A 54 -3.05 4.03 16.65
CA LEU A 54 -3.16 3.53 18.01
C LEU A 54 -3.77 2.11 17.98
N PRO A 55 -3.12 1.11 18.60
CA PRO A 55 -3.71 -0.21 18.72
C PRO A 55 -4.99 -0.17 19.54
N GLU A 56 -6.01 -0.86 19.06
CA GLU A 56 -7.19 -1.16 19.84
C GLU A 56 -6.91 -2.22 20.91
N LYS A 57 -7.74 -2.24 21.95
CA LYS A 57 -7.62 -3.23 23.04
C LYS A 57 -7.87 -4.66 22.56
N ASP A 58 -8.68 -4.80 21.51
CA ASP A 58 -9.12 -6.08 21.00
C ASP A 58 -8.85 -6.22 19.50
N ASN A 59 -8.51 -7.46 19.09
CA ASN A 59 -8.17 -7.83 17.72
C ASN A 59 -9.18 -8.81 17.10
N GLN A 60 -10.33 -9.12 17.73
CA GLN A 60 -11.27 -10.14 17.23
C GLN A 60 -11.69 -9.90 15.78
N MET A 61 -12.01 -8.66 15.42
CA MET A 61 -12.40 -8.33 14.05
C MET A 61 -11.26 -8.55 13.04
N ALA A 62 -10.01 -8.29 13.43
CA ALA A 62 -8.85 -8.60 12.58
C ALA A 62 -8.67 -10.12 12.44
N ILE A 63 -8.86 -10.87 13.53
CA ILE A 63 -8.81 -12.34 13.53
C ILE A 63 -9.87 -12.91 12.58
N TYR A 64 -11.14 -12.51 12.73
CA TYR A 64 -12.22 -12.99 11.86
C TYR A 64 -11.97 -12.67 10.39
N TYR A 65 -11.50 -11.46 10.10
CA TYR A 65 -11.15 -11.07 8.74
C TYR A 65 -10.07 -11.98 8.16
N LEU A 66 -8.93 -12.14 8.85
CA LEU A 66 -7.80 -12.92 8.34
C LEU A 66 -8.14 -14.41 8.23
N LEU A 67 -8.95 -14.96 9.15
CA LEU A 67 -9.48 -16.31 9.03
C LEU A 67 -10.33 -16.48 7.77
N SER A 68 -11.20 -15.51 7.46
CA SER A 68 -12.00 -15.53 6.22
C SER A 68 -11.17 -15.43 4.95
N GLN A 69 -9.95 -14.86 5.05
CA GLN A 69 -8.97 -14.84 3.96
C GLN A 69 -8.14 -16.14 3.88
N GLY A 70 -8.45 -17.14 4.70
CA GLY A 70 -7.79 -18.45 4.69
C GLY A 70 -6.45 -18.50 5.44
N ILE A 71 -6.14 -17.51 6.28
CA ILE A 71 -4.93 -17.51 7.10
C ILE A 71 -5.21 -18.31 8.38
N SER A 72 -4.31 -19.23 8.74
CA SER A 72 -4.45 -20.05 9.96
C SER A 72 -4.48 -19.20 11.23
N TYR A 73 -5.31 -19.60 12.20
CA TYR A 73 -5.37 -18.97 13.52
C TYR A 73 -4.00 -18.90 14.19
N ASP A 74 -3.19 -19.96 14.12
CA ASP A 74 -1.89 -20.00 14.79
C ASP A 74 -0.93 -18.92 14.25
N VAL A 75 -0.98 -18.68 12.94
CA VAL A 75 -0.20 -17.62 12.28
C VAL A 75 -0.71 -16.25 12.70
N ILE A 76 -2.02 -16.05 12.72
CA ILE A 76 -2.63 -14.79 13.14
C ILE A 76 -2.28 -14.49 14.61
N TYR A 77 -2.43 -15.49 15.48
CA TYR A 77 -2.14 -15.39 16.90
C TYR A 77 -0.67 -15.06 17.14
N TYR A 78 0.24 -15.79 16.49
CA TYR A 78 1.68 -15.48 16.53
C TYR A 78 1.93 -14.01 16.14
N CYS A 79 1.36 -13.55 15.03
CA CYS A 79 1.56 -12.19 14.56
C CYS A 79 1.02 -11.12 15.54
N ILE A 80 -0.13 -11.38 16.17
CA ILE A 80 -0.70 -10.47 17.18
C ILE A 80 0.19 -10.43 18.43
N THR A 81 0.61 -11.58 18.95
CA THR A 81 1.46 -11.67 20.14
C THR A 81 2.83 -11.00 19.94
N HIS A 82 3.34 -10.99 18.71
CA HIS A 82 4.61 -10.35 18.35
C HIS A 82 4.46 -8.93 17.81
N TYR A 83 3.27 -8.31 17.91
CA TYR A 83 2.97 -6.97 17.38
C TYR A 83 3.29 -6.80 15.88
N LEU A 84 3.31 -7.89 15.12
CA LEU A 84 3.43 -7.89 13.66
C LEU A 84 2.11 -7.49 13.00
N ILE A 85 1.00 -7.77 13.67
CA ILE A 85 -0.34 -7.38 13.23
C ILE A 85 -1.14 -6.86 14.43
N TYR A 86 -1.88 -5.76 14.26
CA TYR A 86 -2.87 -5.32 15.24
C TYR A 86 -4.03 -4.58 14.57
N ARG A 87 -5.15 -4.43 15.26
CA ARG A 87 -6.30 -3.67 14.80
C ARG A 87 -6.22 -2.22 15.27
N SER A 88 -6.59 -1.29 14.41
CA SER A 88 -6.83 0.11 14.77
C SER A 88 -8.27 0.52 14.43
N VAL A 89 -8.72 1.59 15.09
CA VAL A 89 -9.99 2.26 14.78
C VAL A 89 -9.75 3.76 14.68
N TYR A 90 -10.32 4.36 13.63
CA TYR A 90 -10.34 5.79 13.43
C TYR A 90 -11.79 6.26 13.29
N HIS A 91 -12.17 7.28 14.08
CA HIS A 91 -13.47 7.94 13.98
C HIS A 91 -13.28 9.30 13.31
N ASN A 92 -13.91 9.46 12.15
CA ASN A 92 -13.96 10.74 11.48
C ASN A 92 -15.14 11.55 12.05
N LEU A 93 -14.83 12.57 12.84
CA LEU A 93 -15.82 13.39 13.55
C LEU A 93 -16.71 14.24 12.62
N GLU A 94 -16.24 14.56 11.41
CA GLU A 94 -16.99 15.37 10.44
C GLU A 94 -18.08 14.58 9.73
N THR A 95 -17.79 13.32 9.41
CA THR A 95 -18.69 12.43 8.66
C THR A 95 -19.39 11.40 9.55
N ASP A 96 -19.04 11.37 10.84
CA ASP A 96 -19.43 10.37 11.83
C ASP A 96 -19.14 8.91 11.40
N ARG A 97 -18.12 8.72 10.54
CA ARG A 97 -17.74 7.40 10.04
C ARG A 97 -16.64 6.78 10.88
N ILE A 98 -16.81 5.49 11.15
CA ILE A 98 -15.81 4.67 11.84
C ILE A 98 -15.11 3.78 10.82
N PHE A 99 -13.79 3.86 10.80
CA PHE A 99 -12.91 3.03 9.98
C PHE A 99 -12.17 2.08 10.89
N SER A 100 -12.19 0.79 10.59
CA SER A 100 -11.38 -0.20 11.29
C SER A 100 -10.43 -0.86 10.32
N ASN A 101 -9.14 -0.85 10.68
CA ASN A 101 -8.08 -1.37 9.85
C ASN A 101 -7.28 -2.45 10.61
N ILE A 102 -6.67 -3.33 9.83
CA ILE A 102 -5.59 -4.21 10.24
C ILE A 102 -4.28 -3.50 9.86
N GLU A 103 -3.43 -3.32 10.85
CA GLU A 103 -2.09 -2.77 10.73
C GLU A 103 -1.09 -3.91 10.60
N PHE A 104 -0.36 -3.98 9.49
CA PHE A 104 0.73 -4.92 9.28
C PHE A 104 2.06 -4.22 9.47
N VAL A 105 2.82 -4.65 10.45
CA VAL A 105 3.99 -3.93 10.95
C VAL A 105 5.28 -4.52 10.43
N GLY A 106 6.05 -3.70 9.73
CA GLY A 106 7.41 -4.00 9.27
C GLY A 106 8.47 -3.50 10.25
N TYR A 107 9.30 -4.43 10.73
CA TYR A 107 10.44 -4.14 11.60
C TYR A 107 11.77 -4.22 10.84
N GLU A 108 12.68 -3.30 11.13
CA GLU A 108 14.07 -3.38 10.69
C GLU A 108 14.80 -4.48 11.46
N LYS A 109 15.42 -5.43 10.74
CA LYS A 109 16.01 -6.64 11.33
C LYS A 109 17.03 -6.34 12.43
N GLU A 110 17.92 -5.38 12.20
CA GLU A 110 19.03 -5.07 13.10
C GLU A 110 18.58 -4.28 14.33
N THR A 111 17.74 -3.26 14.14
CA THR A 111 17.40 -2.31 15.21
C THR A 111 16.10 -2.68 15.93
N GLN A 112 15.31 -3.61 15.38
CA GLN A 112 13.95 -3.93 15.80
C GLN A 112 13.04 -2.68 15.88
N ARG A 113 13.36 -1.64 15.10
CA ARG A 113 12.53 -0.45 14.99
C ARG A 113 11.47 -0.67 13.94
N MET A 114 10.24 -0.31 14.29
CA MET A 114 9.13 -0.21 13.36
C MET A 114 9.44 0.84 12.29
N ARG A 115 9.44 0.43 11.02
CA ARG A 115 9.77 1.27 9.86
C ARG A 115 8.62 1.46 8.88
N HIS A 116 7.70 0.51 8.85
CA HIS A 116 6.61 0.49 7.90
C HIS A 116 5.35 -0.07 8.55
N ILE A 117 4.19 0.48 8.20
CA ILE A 117 2.89 -0.05 8.59
C ILE A 117 1.99 -0.01 7.37
N ALA A 118 1.53 -1.18 6.90
CA ALA A 118 0.50 -1.27 5.88
C ALA A 118 -0.88 -1.39 6.52
N LEU A 119 -1.85 -0.68 5.98
CA LEU A 119 -3.24 -0.61 6.44
C LEU A 119 -4.13 -1.45 5.52
N ARG A 120 -4.97 -2.31 6.09
CA ARG A 120 -6.06 -2.99 5.38
C ARG A 120 -7.40 -2.77 6.08
N GLY A 121 -8.39 -2.23 5.38
CA GLY A 121 -9.72 -2.05 5.97
C GLY A 121 -10.48 -3.37 6.20
N ILE A 122 -11.17 -3.47 7.34
CA ILE A 122 -11.86 -4.70 7.79
C ILE A 122 -13.26 -4.87 7.18
N ASN A 123 -13.89 -3.79 6.66
CA ASN A 123 -15.22 -3.84 6.04
C ASN A 123 -15.30 -2.99 4.77
N ASN A 124 -14.15 -2.75 4.15
CA ASN A 124 -14.05 -1.98 2.91
C ASN A 124 -12.81 -2.45 2.13
N ASN A 125 -12.62 -1.89 0.94
CA ASN A 125 -11.48 -2.24 0.07
C ASN A 125 -10.28 -1.28 0.26
N PHE A 126 -10.20 -0.60 1.40
CA PHE A 126 -9.11 0.34 1.68
C PHE A 126 -7.80 -0.41 1.87
N ILE A 127 -6.77 0.07 1.16
CA ILE A 127 -5.38 -0.34 1.28
C ILE A 127 -4.56 0.95 1.33
N GLY A 128 -3.66 1.06 2.29
CA GLY A 128 -2.82 2.23 2.44
C GLY A 128 -1.55 1.94 3.23
N ASP A 129 -0.74 2.96 3.42
CA ASP A 129 0.45 2.93 4.26
C ASP A 129 0.38 4.06 5.28
N ALA A 130 0.86 3.81 6.50
CA ALA A 130 0.96 4.85 7.50
C ALA A 130 2.23 5.69 7.21
N THR A 131 2.04 6.93 6.74
CA THR A 131 3.14 7.83 6.33
C THR A 131 3.07 9.18 7.01
#